data_AF-A0A6A6TGE4-F1
#
_entry.id   AF-A0A6A6TGE4-F1
#
_cell.length_a   1.000
_cell.length_b   1.000
_cell.length_c   1.000
_cell.angle_alpha   90.00
_cell.angle_beta   90.00
_cell.angle_gamma   90.00
#
_symmetry.space_group_name_H-M   'P 1'
#
loop_
_entity.id
_entity.type
_entity.pdbx_description
1 polymer ?
#
loop_
_entity_poly.entity_id
_entity_poly.type
_entity_poly.pdbx_seq_one_letter_code
_entity_poly.pdbx_strand_id
1 'polypeptide(L)'
;MDNFQFVTVTNPTEIKDKRHQKTIRAHAIRTTLKKTRDKAVQSQSNFVAIEVDPHDHSLIKKRVQTKAVPITPPPSAGRLDPFDCLPASPERLRVLMRTKYAKQAAEPIFCVDDTGTMLFQGMDTVIQGALTDPALFHALSLVLAFAANRDVPNVECLVHRGELLGNLGARFRRSMGNPDSLTKYRVEGEDARDNISMHIKAADKLIRWEGNTNGVVHGVVQRALFWQDLYGSLLIGTTRILSHEQFPEWCWDLKFPQTSLRVVPQGFQELHHGFPTPFTDVLADLNTACALIDDERRKGRSSLYELRIDDAQAWIESRITNLVAEWRGVGVEDPLYEASLLVTFYCTYNLSTAIWEGCYVLEWCARNALRALSKTKNRTICSESPKLLTWLLFAIGALAKKRETRLQSSLLILSTYRGTLSHLHEDWLSLKGILQKFIWSEHTMESKYYEFWAEIQAEWISGDV
;
A
#
# COMPACT_ATOMS: atom_id res chain seq x y z
N MET A 1 3.73 0.90 -50.89
CA MET A 1 2.38 0.35 -51.08
C MET A 1 2.32 -0.93 -50.28
N ASP A 2 1.76 -0.88 -49.06
CA ASP A 2 1.64 -2.06 -48.20
C ASP A 2 0.42 -2.88 -48.65
N ASN A 3 0.65 -4.14 -49.02
CA ASN A 3 -0.37 -5.11 -49.42
C ASN A 3 -1.36 -5.33 -48.27
N PHE A 4 -2.54 -4.73 -48.35
CA PHE A 4 -3.69 -5.10 -47.51
C PHE A 4 -4.19 -6.48 -47.94
N GLN A 5 -4.07 -7.47 -47.06
CA GLN A 5 -4.61 -8.80 -47.29
C GLN A 5 -5.88 -8.95 -46.45
N PHE A 6 -7.04 -8.94 -47.12
CA PHE A 6 -8.31 -9.26 -46.48
C PHE A 6 -8.37 -10.76 -46.20
N VAL A 7 -8.64 -11.13 -44.95
CA VAL A 7 -8.97 -12.49 -44.57
C VAL A 7 -10.49 -12.58 -44.52
N THR A 8 -11.09 -13.01 -45.63
CA THR A 8 -12.53 -13.29 -45.70
C THR A 8 -12.84 -14.53 -44.87
N VAL A 9 -13.70 -14.37 -43.86
CA VAL A 9 -14.24 -15.47 -43.05
C VAL A 9 -15.63 -15.77 -43.59
N THR A 10 -15.80 -16.92 -44.23
CA THR A 10 -17.08 -17.35 -44.79
C THR A 10 -17.92 -18.11 -43.77
N ASN A 11 -17.32 -18.69 -42.73
CA ASN A 11 -18.03 -19.40 -41.67
C ASN A 11 -17.42 -19.12 -40.28
N PRO A 12 -18.20 -18.76 -39.24
CA PRO A 12 -17.69 -18.47 -37.88
C PRO A 12 -16.89 -19.59 -37.21
N THR A 13 -16.95 -20.83 -37.72
CA THR A 13 -16.13 -21.96 -37.25
C THR A 13 -14.70 -21.94 -37.78
N GLU A 14 -14.41 -21.24 -38.89
CA GLU A 14 -13.05 -21.14 -39.46
C GLU A 14 -12.09 -20.32 -38.57
N ILE A 15 -12.61 -19.42 -37.74
CA ILE A 15 -11.81 -18.63 -36.78
C ILE A 15 -11.19 -19.53 -35.69
N LYS A 16 -11.75 -20.72 -35.46
CA LYS A 16 -11.23 -21.71 -34.50
C LYS A 16 -10.16 -22.63 -35.10
N ASP A 17 -9.90 -22.55 -36.41
CA ASP A 17 -8.84 -23.34 -37.04
C ASP A 17 -7.45 -22.82 -36.63
N LYS A 18 -6.63 -23.73 -36.11
CA LYS A 18 -5.28 -23.44 -35.60
C LYS A 18 -4.37 -22.87 -36.68
N ARG A 19 -4.56 -23.23 -37.96
CA ARG A 19 -3.77 -22.67 -39.07
C ARG A 19 -4.14 -21.20 -39.33
N HIS A 20 -5.42 -20.88 -39.36
CA HIS A 20 -5.89 -19.49 -39.52
C HIS A 20 -5.46 -18.59 -38.36
N GLN A 21 -5.57 -19.07 -37.12
CA GLN A 21 -5.10 -18.31 -35.95
C GLN A 21 -3.59 -18.06 -35.98
N LYS A 22 -2.79 -19.02 -36.45
CA LYS A 22 -1.34 -18.87 -36.59
C LYS A 22 -0.99 -17.78 -37.62
N THR A 23 -1.71 -17.73 -38.74
CA THR A 23 -1.52 -16.71 -39.78
C THR A 23 -1.89 -15.31 -39.29
N ILE A 24 -3.02 -15.18 -38.57
CA ILE A 24 -3.47 -13.90 -37.98
C ILE A 24 -2.47 -13.41 -36.92
N ARG A 25 -2.00 -14.30 -36.03
CA ARG A 25 -0.99 -13.96 -35.01
C ARG A 25 0.34 -13.59 -35.63
N ALA A 26 0.80 -14.32 -36.66
CA ALA A 26 2.03 -13.99 -37.37
C ALA A 26 1.95 -12.62 -38.06
N HIS A 27 0.80 -12.30 -38.67
CA HIS A 27 0.56 -10.98 -39.25
C HIS A 27 0.58 -9.89 -38.17
N ALA A 28 -0.14 -10.04 -37.07
CA ALA A 28 -0.16 -9.08 -35.97
C ALA A 28 1.24 -8.83 -35.37
N ILE A 29 2.04 -9.89 -35.17
CA ILE A 29 3.41 -9.79 -34.67
C ILE A 29 4.28 -9.02 -35.66
N ARG A 30 4.18 -9.33 -36.97
CA ARG A 30 4.99 -8.68 -38.01
C ARG A 30 4.66 -7.19 -38.15
N THR A 31 3.39 -6.82 -38.06
CA THR A 31 2.95 -5.42 -38.12
C THR A 31 3.37 -4.64 -36.87
N THR A 32 3.33 -5.28 -35.70
CA THR A 32 3.79 -4.68 -34.44
C THR A 32 5.30 -4.44 -34.47
N LEU A 33 6.08 -5.43 -34.91
CA LEU A 33 7.53 -5.30 -35.06
C LEU A 33 7.93 -4.22 -36.08
N LYS A 34 7.19 -4.09 -37.19
CA LYS A 34 7.41 -3.03 -38.19
C LYS A 34 7.17 -1.64 -37.57
N LYS A 35 6.05 -1.46 -36.85
CA LYS A 35 5.75 -0.21 -36.13
C LYS A 35 6.77 0.12 -35.04
N THR A 36 7.27 -0.87 -34.31
CA THR A 36 8.32 -0.66 -33.29
C THR A 36 9.64 -0.26 -33.94
N ARG A 37 10.00 -0.87 -35.07
CA ARG A 37 11.20 -0.51 -35.84
C ARG A 37 11.10 0.90 -36.41
N ASP A 38 9.95 1.29 -36.96
CA ASP A 38 9.73 2.63 -37.52
C ASP A 38 9.77 3.71 -36.43
N LYS A 39 9.23 3.42 -35.23
CA LYS A 39 9.36 4.30 -34.04
C LYS A 39 10.80 4.43 -33.56
N ALA A 40 11.57 3.34 -33.56
CA ALA A 40 12.99 3.36 -33.16
C ALA A 40 13.89 4.12 -34.17
N VAL A 41 13.50 4.12 -35.46
CA VAL A 41 14.15 4.94 -36.50
C VAL A 41 13.81 6.43 -36.31
N GLN A 42 12.56 6.76 -35.95
CA GLN A 42 12.14 8.14 -35.65
C GLN A 42 12.76 8.70 -34.36
N SER A 43 13.00 7.87 -33.34
CA SER A 43 13.59 8.32 -32.06
C SER A 43 15.11 8.43 -32.07
N GLN A 44 15.78 8.18 -33.21
CA GLN A 44 17.25 8.12 -33.35
C GLN A 44 17.97 7.23 -32.31
N SER A 45 17.26 6.35 -31.60
CA SER A 45 17.81 5.54 -30.50
C SER A 45 18.65 4.35 -30.97
N ASN A 46 18.94 4.27 -32.28
CA ASN A 46 19.82 3.26 -32.88
C ASN A 46 21.25 3.75 -33.13
N PHE A 47 21.57 5.02 -32.82
CA PHE A 47 22.92 5.54 -32.98
C PHE A 47 23.63 5.60 -31.63
N VAL A 48 24.63 4.74 -31.45
CA VAL A 48 25.63 4.86 -30.39
C VAL A 48 26.73 5.80 -30.90
N ALA A 49 26.99 6.90 -30.21
CA ALA A 49 28.16 7.72 -30.49
C ALA A 49 29.43 6.93 -30.14
N ILE A 50 30.30 6.72 -31.12
CA ILE A 50 31.60 6.06 -30.93
C ILE A 50 32.68 7.09 -31.21
N GLU A 51 33.58 7.32 -30.24
CA GLU A 51 34.78 8.12 -30.46
C GLU A 51 35.81 7.31 -31.26
N VAL A 52 36.30 7.92 -32.33
CA VAL A 52 37.30 7.37 -33.25
C VAL A 52 38.62 8.09 -33.01
N ASP A 53 39.70 7.34 -32.89
CA ASP A 53 41.04 7.90 -32.70
C ASP A 53 41.49 8.69 -33.96
N PRO A 54 41.90 9.97 -33.84
CA PRO A 54 42.22 10.83 -34.98
C PRO A 54 43.55 10.49 -35.69
N HIS A 55 44.35 9.53 -35.23
CA HIS A 55 45.59 9.13 -35.92
C HIS A 55 45.53 7.78 -36.64
N ASP A 56 44.65 6.87 -36.23
CA ASP A 56 44.61 5.51 -36.79
C ASP A 56 43.19 5.01 -37.14
N HIS A 57 42.18 5.88 -37.03
CA HIS A 57 40.78 5.63 -37.39
C HIS A 57 40.13 4.36 -36.77
N SER A 58 40.67 3.87 -35.64
CA SER A 58 40.16 2.70 -34.96
C SER A 58 39.15 3.05 -33.85
N LEU A 59 38.22 2.12 -33.56
CA LEU A 59 37.13 2.31 -32.61
C LEU A 59 37.62 2.09 -31.16
N ILE A 60 37.50 3.11 -30.30
CA ILE A 60 37.93 3.02 -28.90
C ILE A 60 36.87 2.26 -28.08
N LYS A 61 37.15 1.00 -27.70
CA LYS A 61 36.31 0.24 -26.77
C LYS A 61 36.69 0.54 -25.30
N LYS A 62 35.89 1.32 -24.58
CA LYS A 62 36.04 1.47 -23.11
C LYS A 62 35.67 0.14 -22.42
N ARG A 63 36.69 -0.63 -22.04
CA ARG A 63 36.54 -1.84 -21.22
C ARG A 63 36.57 -1.44 -19.75
N VAL A 64 35.42 -1.37 -19.09
CA VAL A 64 35.35 -1.23 -17.64
C VAL A 64 35.71 -2.57 -17.02
N GLN A 65 36.98 -2.73 -16.59
CA GLN A 65 37.41 -3.84 -15.74
C GLN A 65 37.09 -3.50 -14.28
N THR A 66 36.07 -4.13 -13.71
CA THR A 66 35.91 -4.24 -12.26
C THR A 66 36.76 -5.41 -11.76
N LYS A 67 37.75 -5.13 -10.89
CA LYS A 67 38.55 -6.14 -10.19
C LYS A 67 37.61 -6.97 -9.29
N ALA A 68 37.51 -8.27 -9.55
CA ALA A 68 36.84 -9.21 -8.67
C ALA A 68 37.72 -9.51 -7.45
N VAL A 69 37.17 -9.32 -6.25
CA VAL A 69 37.74 -9.82 -4.99
C VAL A 69 37.15 -11.20 -4.73
N PRO A 70 37.95 -12.26 -4.46
CA PRO A 70 37.40 -13.56 -4.13
C PRO A 70 36.85 -13.53 -2.69
N ILE A 71 35.54 -13.71 -2.56
CA ILE A 71 34.86 -13.85 -1.27
C ILE A 71 34.79 -15.35 -0.96
N THR A 72 35.55 -15.81 0.03
CA THR A 72 35.28 -17.10 0.70
C THR A 72 33.95 -16.98 1.46
N PRO A 73 32.99 -17.91 1.26
CA PRO A 73 31.70 -17.84 1.93
C PRO A 73 31.81 -18.25 3.41
N PRO A 74 31.24 -17.50 4.36
CA PRO A 74 31.07 -17.97 5.72
C PRO A 74 29.98 -19.06 5.79
N PRO A 75 30.05 -19.99 6.75
CA PRO A 75 29.09 -21.08 6.84
C PRO A 75 27.73 -20.59 7.38
N SER A 76 26.66 -20.99 6.68
CA SER A 76 25.31 -21.30 7.17
C SER A 76 24.44 -20.24 7.87
N ALA A 77 24.40 -18.98 7.41
CA ALA A 77 23.34 -18.03 7.84
C ALA A 77 22.63 -17.26 6.69
N GLY A 78 22.89 -17.58 5.41
CA GLY A 78 22.52 -16.68 4.30
C GLY A 78 21.86 -17.27 3.04
N ARG A 79 21.56 -18.57 2.96
CA ARG A 79 20.88 -19.14 1.79
C ARG A 79 19.35 -19.09 1.98
N LEU A 80 18.66 -18.37 1.10
CA LEU A 80 17.20 -18.35 0.95
C LEU A 80 16.68 -19.75 0.58
N ASP A 81 17.55 -20.54 -0.05
CA ASP A 81 17.32 -21.90 -0.47
C ASP A 81 18.60 -22.73 -0.25
N PRO A 82 18.77 -23.32 0.94
CA PRO A 82 19.93 -24.16 1.23
C PRO A 82 19.88 -25.52 0.52
N PHE A 83 18.72 -25.91 -0.02
CA PHE A 83 18.47 -27.24 -0.60
C PHE A 83 18.09 -27.20 -2.09
N ASP A 84 18.23 -26.05 -2.76
CA ASP A 84 17.86 -25.83 -4.17
C ASP A 84 16.42 -26.31 -4.50
N CYS A 85 15.49 -26.09 -3.57
CA CYS A 85 14.07 -26.49 -3.66
C CYS A 85 13.17 -25.43 -4.33
N LEU A 86 13.69 -24.24 -4.65
CA LEU A 86 12.89 -23.16 -5.22
C LEU A 86 12.66 -23.30 -6.73
N PRO A 87 11.48 -22.89 -7.24
CA PRO A 87 11.13 -22.98 -8.66
C PRO A 87 12.02 -22.16 -9.61
N ALA A 88 12.71 -21.12 -9.12
CA ALA A 88 13.70 -20.36 -9.89
C ALA A 88 14.77 -19.74 -8.99
N SER A 89 15.64 -18.89 -9.56
CA SER A 89 16.83 -18.34 -8.89
C SER A 89 16.53 -17.69 -7.53
N PRO A 90 16.97 -18.30 -6.40
CA PRO A 90 16.84 -17.73 -5.06
C PRO A 90 17.56 -16.38 -4.94
N GLU A 91 18.71 -16.26 -5.61
CA GLU A 91 19.56 -15.08 -5.62
C GLU A 91 18.88 -13.91 -6.32
N ARG A 92 18.21 -14.16 -7.45
CA ARG A 92 17.47 -13.10 -8.14
C ARG A 92 16.30 -12.60 -7.29
N LEU A 93 15.55 -13.50 -6.66
CA LEU A 93 14.48 -13.15 -5.72
C LEU A 93 15.03 -12.32 -4.55
N ARG A 94 16.15 -12.75 -3.94
CA ARG A 94 16.83 -12.01 -2.86
C ARG A 94 17.25 -10.60 -3.30
N VAL A 95 17.75 -10.44 -4.52
CA VAL A 95 18.11 -9.12 -5.07
C VAL A 95 16.88 -8.24 -5.27
N LEU A 96 15.80 -8.78 -5.83
CA LEU A 96 14.55 -8.05 -6.03
C LEU A 96 13.97 -7.55 -4.71
N MET A 97 13.91 -8.41 -3.69
CA MET A 97 13.39 -8.07 -2.36
C MET A 97 14.18 -6.97 -1.64
N ARG A 98 15.47 -6.80 -1.95
CA ARG A 98 16.31 -5.73 -1.36
C ARG A 98 16.08 -4.36 -1.98
N THR A 99 15.35 -4.26 -3.10
CA THR A 99 15.11 -2.97 -3.75
C THR A 99 14.12 -2.11 -2.96
N LYS A 100 14.33 -0.79 -2.94
CA LYS A 100 13.44 0.16 -2.22
C LYS A 100 11.98 0.06 -2.69
N TYR A 101 11.77 -0.16 -3.98
CA TYR A 101 10.43 -0.28 -4.58
C TYR A 101 9.78 -1.61 -4.25
N ALA A 102 10.55 -2.70 -4.15
CA ALA A 102 10.04 -3.99 -3.68
C ALA A 102 9.51 -3.94 -2.24
N LYS A 103 10.18 -3.19 -1.35
CA LYS A 103 9.69 -2.98 0.03
C LYS A 103 8.27 -2.40 0.02
N GLN A 104 8.03 -1.38 -0.80
CA GLN A 104 6.73 -0.71 -0.90
C GLN A 104 5.66 -1.53 -1.63
N ALA A 105 6.04 -2.24 -2.69
CA ALA A 105 5.10 -3.00 -3.51
C ALA A 105 4.61 -4.30 -2.84
N ALA A 106 5.34 -4.77 -1.84
CA ALA A 106 5.03 -5.96 -1.10
C ALA A 106 4.62 -5.67 0.36
N GLU A 107 4.31 -4.42 0.71
CA GLU A 107 3.50 -4.10 1.88
C GLU A 107 2.02 -4.33 1.48
N PRO A 108 1.24 -5.22 2.12
CA PRO A 108 1.36 -5.74 3.49
C PRO A 108 1.82 -7.21 3.60
N ILE A 109 2.65 -7.71 2.68
CA ILE A 109 3.13 -9.11 2.62
C ILE A 109 4.40 -9.32 3.46
N PHE A 110 5.27 -8.30 3.59
CA PHE A 110 6.41 -8.31 4.50
C PHE A 110 6.87 -6.89 4.86
N CYS A 111 7.63 -6.79 5.94
CA CYS A 111 8.19 -5.55 6.47
C CYS A 111 9.71 -5.68 6.45
N VAL A 112 10.44 -4.58 6.25
CA VAL A 112 11.90 -4.62 6.31
C VAL A 112 12.35 -3.66 7.38
N ASP A 113 13.01 -4.18 8.40
CA ASP A 113 13.52 -3.37 9.49
C ASP A 113 14.68 -2.45 9.02
N ASP A 114 15.12 -1.58 9.92
CA ASP A 114 16.21 -0.62 9.68
C ASP A 114 17.56 -1.31 9.43
N THR A 115 17.70 -2.59 9.79
CA THR A 115 18.89 -3.41 9.51
C THR A 115 18.86 -4.05 8.12
N GLY A 116 17.76 -3.89 7.38
CA GLY A 116 17.55 -4.55 6.09
C GLY A 116 17.08 -6.00 6.22
N THR A 117 16.74 -6.45 7.43
CA THR A 117 16.19 -7.76 7.72
C THR A 117 14.70 -7.76 7.39
N MET A 118 14.27 -8.74 6.61
CA MET A 118 12.88 -8.88 6.19
C MET A 118 12.11 -9.62 7.27
N LEU A 119 11.21 -8.91 7.95
CA LEU A 119 10.28 -9.41 8.93
C LEU A 119 8.96 -9.72 8.21
N PHE A 120 8.70 -10.99 7.99
CA PHE A 120 7.41 -11.45 7.48
C PHE A 120 6.47 -11.57 8.68
N GLN A 121 5.36 -10.82 8.73
CA GLN A 121 4.46 -10.98 9.87
C GLN A 121 3.56 -12.19 9.65
N GLY A 122 3.61 -13.19 10.55
CA GLY A 122 2.71 -14.35 10.55
C GLY A 122 2.76 -15.24 9.31
N MET A 123 3.73 -14.95 8.43
CA MET A 123 3.93 -15.57 7.13
C MET A 123 5.13 -16.51 7.16
N ASP A 124 5.90 -16.59 8.25
CA ASP A 124 7.03 -17.52 8.38
C ASP A 124 6.55 -18.97 8.26
N THR A 125 5.38 -19.26 8.83
CA THR A 125 4.70 -20.56 8.76
C THR A 125 3.96 -20.77 7.43
N VAL A 126 3.45 -19.71 6.80
CA VAL A 126 2.66 -19.77 5.54
C VAL A 126 3.57 -19.74 4.29
N ILE A 127 4.68 -19.00 4.35
CA ILE A 127 5.61 -18.71 3.23
C ILE A 127 6.80 -19.67 3.18
N GLN A 128 7.27 -20.24 4.30
CA GLN A 128 8.28 -21.31 4.20
C GLN A 128 7.75 -22.48 3.34
N GLY A 129 6.44 -22.73 3.37
CA GLY A 129 5.76 -23.57 2.38
C GLY A 129 5.49 -22.85 1.04
N ALA A 130 5.08 -21.58 1.03
CA ALA A 130 4.73 -20.86 -0.20
C ALA A 130 5.90 -20.59 -1.16
N LEU A 131 7.14 -20.45 -0.71
CA LEU A 131 8.27 -20.29 -1.64
C LEU A 131 8.56 -21.59 -2.40
N THR A 132 8.22 -22.74 -1.82
CA THR A 132 8.25 -24.03 -2.52
C THR A 132 7.05 -24.23 -3.45
N ASP A 133 5.99 -23.43 -3.29
CA ASP A 133 4.83 -23.43 -4.17
C ASP A 133 5.15 -22.67 -5.47
N PRO A 134 5.12 -23.32 -6.65
CA PRO A 134 5.49 -22.67 -7.90
C PRO A 134 4.60 -21.47 -8.27
N ALA A 135 3.31 -21.50 -7.92
CA ALA A 135 2.43 -20.38 -8.20
C ALA A 135 2.76 -19.18 -7.30
N LEU A 136 2.90 -19.39 -5.99
CA LEU A 136 3.19 -18.31 -5.05
C LEU A 136 4.60 -17.73 -5.25
N PHE A 137 5.59 -18.56 -5.55
CA PHE A 137 6.94 -18.11 -5.89
C PHE A 137 6.95 -17.19 -7.12
N HIS A 138 6.27 -17.58 -8.20
CA HIS A 138 6.20 -16.77 -9.41
C HIS A 138 5.30 -15.54 -9.26
N ALA A 139 4.25 -15.60 -8.44
CA ALA A 139 3.45 -14.43 -8.09
C ALA A 139 4.28 -13.38 -7.35
N LEU A 140 5.04 -13.80 -6.32
CA LEU A 140 5.91 -12.90 -5.56
C LEU A 140 7.01 -12.31 -6.46
N SER A 141 7.68 -13.16 -7.24
CA SER A 141 8.73 -12.72 -8.17
C SER A 141 8.19 -11.73 -9.22
N LEU A 142 6.95 -11.93 -9.69
CA LEU A 142 6.28 -11.03 -10.62
C LEU A 142 6.04 -9.65 -10.01
N VAL A 143 5.46 -9.58 -8.80
CA VAL A 143 5.18 -8.31 -8.11
C VAL A 143 6.49 -7.54 -7.87
N LEU A 144 7.52 -8.23 -7.39
CA LEU A 144 8.82 -7.62 -7.12
C LEU A 144 9.53 -7.18 -8.40
N ALA A 145 9.43 -7.96 -9.49
CA ALA A 145 9.96 -7.57 -10.79
C ALA A 145 9.24 -6.34 -11.35
N PHE A 146 7.91 -6.24 -11.22
CA PHE A 146 7.18 -5.02 -11.59
C PHE A 146 7.66 -3.81 -10.80
N ALA A 147 7.73 -3.94 -9.48
CA ALA A 147 8.17 -2.87 -8.60
C ALA A 147 9.61 -2.39 -8.93
N ALA A 148 10.54 -3.33 -9.14
CA ALA A 148 11.91 -3.02 -9.51
C ALA A 148 12.02 -2.30 -10.87
N ASN A 149 11.07 -2.55 -11.77
CA ASN A 149 10.98 -1.92 -13.09
C ASN A 149 10.01 -0.73 -13.13
N ARG A 150 9.63 -0.15 -11.99
CA ARG A 150 8.69 0.99 -11.89
C ARG A 150 7.36 0.73 -12.61
N ASP A 151 6.84 -0.47 -12.41
CA ASP A 151 5.59 -0.96 -13.00
C ASP A 151 5.60 -1.07 -14.54
N VAL A 152 6.78 -0.97 -15.16
CA VAL A 152 6.95 -1.21 -16.60
C VAL A 152 7.18 -2.72 -16.82
N PRO A 153 6.30 -3.41 -17.58
CA PRO A 153 6.50 -4.83 -17.87
C PRO A 153 7.80 -5.07 -18.65
N ASN A 154 8.64 -5.98 -18.18
CA ASN A 154 9.82 -6.45 -18.89
C ASN A 154 9.73 -7.97 -19.16
N VAL A 155 10.78 -8.54 -19.77
CA VAL A 155 10.83 -9.98 -20.09
C VAL A 155 10.71 -10.85 -18.84
N GLU A 156 11.34 -10.45 -17.73
CA GLU A 156 11.26 -11.15 -16.44
C GLU A 156 9.82 -11.17 -15.89
N CYS A 157 9.09 -10.05 -15.97
CA CYS A 157 7.67 -10.00 -15.62
C CYS A 157 6.83 -10.94 -16.50
N LEU A 158 7.10 -11.01 -17.81
CA LEU A 158 6.37 -11.90 -18.71
C LEU A 158 6.61 -13.38 -18.40
N VAL A 159 7.85 -13.74 -18.05
CA VAL A 159 8.23 -15.11 -17.66
C VAL A 159 7.49 -15.51 -16.38
N HIS A 160 7.59 -14.72 -15.31
CA HIS A 160 6.92 -15.02 -14.06
C HIS A 160 5.39 -15.02 -14.18
N ARG A 161 4.83 -14.13 -14.99
CA ARG A 161 3.38 -14.16 -15.32
C ARG A 161 2.99 -15.44 -16.06
N GLY A 162 3.78 -15.87 -17.04
CA GLY A 162 3.54 -17.09 -17.80
C GLY A 162 3.54 -18.33 -16.91
N GLU A 163 4.56 -18.47 -16.06
CA GLU A 163 4.69 -19.59 -15.12
C GLU A 163 3.60 -19.57 -14.05
N LEU A 164 3.25 -18.40 -13.51
CA LEU A 164 2.13 -18.24 -12.58
C LEU A 164 0.82 -18.74 -13.19
N LEU A 165 0.47 -18.26 -14.38
CA LEU A 165 -0.76 -18.64 -15.07
C LEU A 165 -0.76 -20.12 -15.48
N GLY A 166 0.40 -20.66 -15.87
CA GLY A 166 0.57 -22.08 -16.17
C GLY A 166 0.28 -22.95 -14.96
N ASN A 167 0.86 -22.62 -13.81
CA ASN A 167 0.68 -23.34 -12.54
C ASN A 167 -0.76 -23.24 -12.03
N LEU A 168 -1.35 -22.05 -12.02
CA LEU A 168 -2.76 -21.86 -11.64
C LEU A 168 -3.69 -22.62 -12.59
N GLY A 169 -3.49 -22.50 -13.90
CA GLY A 169 -4.30 -23.19 -14.90
C GLY A 169 -4.21 -24.72 -14.81
N ALA A 170 -3.07 -25.28 -14.39
CA ALA A 170 -2.93 -26.71 -14.12
C ALA A 170 -3.70 -27.16 -12.87
N ARG A 171 -3.71 -26.34 -11.80
CA ARG A 171 -4.47 -26.60 -10.56
C ARG A 171 -5.97 -26.51 -10.78
N PHE A 172 -6.43 -25.45 -11.45
CA PHE A 172 -7.85 -25.28 -11.76
C PHE A 172 -8.38 -26.41 -12.64
N ARG A 173 -7.64 -26.87 -13.65
CA ARG A 173 -8.06 -28.01 -14.49
C ARG A 173 -8.17 -29.33 -13.71
N ARG A 174 -7.42 -29.50 -12.63
CA ARG A 174 -7.48 -30.68 -11.75
C ARG A 174 -8.64 -30.63 -10.76
N SER A 175 -9.07 -29.43 -10.35
CA SER A 175 -10.07 -29.24 -9.29
C SER A 175 -11.46 -28.84 -9.79
N MET A 176 -11.56 -28.15 -10.92
CA MET A 176 -12.81 -27.70 -11.53
C MET A 176 -12.76 -28.02 -13.04
N GLY A 177 -13.56 -29.01 -13.47
CA GLY A 177 -13.70 -29.32 -14.89
C GLY A 177 -13.98 -28.07 -15.72
N ASN A 178 -13.14 -27.84 -16.74
CA ASN A 178 -13.12 -26.70 -17.68
C ASN A 178 -13.11 -25.27 -17.08
N PRO A 179 -11.97 -24.55 -17.12
CA PRO A 179 -11.81 -23.23 -16.50
C PRO A 179 -12.15 -22.09 -17.47
N ASP A 180 -13.27 -22.16 -18.22
CA ASP A 180 -13.62 -21.09 -19.18
C ASP A 180 -13.88 -19.74 -18.50
N SER A 181 -14.15 -19.72 -17.19
CA SER A 181 -14.38 -18.50 -16.41
C SER A 181 -13.11 -17.84 -15.85
N LEU A 182 -11.96 -18.52 -15.78
CA LEU A 182 -10.72 -17.96 -15.21
C LEU A 182 -9.72 -17.45 -16.25
N THR A 183 -9.72 -18.01 -17.46
CA THR A 183 -8.83 -17.54 -18.55
C THR A 183 -9.24 -16.18 -19.15
N LYS A 184 -10.33 -15.58 -18.66
CA LYS A 184 -10.77 -14.22 -19.01
C LYS A 184 -10.19 -13.12 -18.10
N TYR A 185 -9.37 -13.46 -17.09
CA TYR A 185 -8.65 -12.49 -16.24
C TYR A 185 -7.43 -11.91 -16.95
N ARG A 186 -7.68 -11.22 -18.07
CA ARG A 186 -6.66 -10.59 -18.89
C ARG A 186 -6.41 -9.18 -18.33
N VAL A 187 -5.44 -9.08 -17.42
CA VAL A 187 -4.90 -7.80 -16.96
C VAL A 187 -4.07 -7.19 -18.10
N GLU A 188 -4.74 -6.41 -18.94
CA GLU A 188 -4.20 -5.37 -19.83
C GLU A 188 -5.15 -4.16 -19.67
N GLY A 189 -4.63 -2.94 -19.66
CA GLY A 189 -5.31 -1.68 -19.28
C GLY A 189 -6.73 -1.51 -19.85
N GLU A 190 -7.64 -0.76 -19.21
CA GLU A 190 -7.46 0.67 -18.89
C GLU A 190 -8.05 1.12 -17.53
N ASP A 191 -8.66 0.25 -16.71
CA ASP A 191 -9.24 0.65 -15.42
C ASP A 191 -8.70 -0.18 -14.24
N ALA A 192 -7.69 0.35 -13.54
CA ALA A 192 -7.10 -0.28 -12.36
C ALA A 192 -8.15 -0.59 -11.27
N ARG A 193 -9.19 0.26 -11.16
CA ARG A 193 -10.31 0.09 -10.23
C ARG A 193 -11.12 -1.18 -10.53
N ASP A 194 -11.48 -1.38 -11.79
CA ASP A 194 -12.31 -2.52 -12.21
C ASP A 194 -11.53 -3.83 -12.13
N ASN A 195 -10.23 -3.79 -12.47
CA ASN A 195 -9.35 -4.95 -12.34
C ASN A 195 -9.21 -5.38 -10.88
N ILE A 196 -8.93 -4.47 -9.95
CA ILE A 196 -8.80 -4.79 -8.52
C ILE A 196 -10.13 -5.29 -7.95
N SER A 197 -11.24 -4.63 -8.26
CA SER A 197 -12.57 -5.09 -7.83
C SER A 197 -12.89 -6.50 -8.36
N MET A 198 -12.56 -6.78 -9.63
CA MET A 198 -12.74 -8.10 -10.22
C MET A 198 -11.89 -9.17 -9.52
N HIS A 199 -10.62 -8.87 -9.22
CA HIS A 199 -9.72 -9.80 -8.53
C HIS A 199 -10.19 -10.13 -7.11
N ILE A 200 -10.60 -9.13 -6.34
CA ILE A 200 -11.12 -9.33 -4.98
C ILE A 200 -12.41 -10.17 -5.02
N LYS A 201 -13.34 -9.88 -5.94
CA LYS A 201 -14.56 -10.68 -6.13
C LYS A 201 -14.25 -12.13 -6.49
N ALA A 202 -13.25 -12.36 -7.33
CA ALA A 202 -12.84 -13.71 -7.72
C ALA A 202 -12.21 -14.46 -6.53
N ALA A 203 -11.37 -13.79 -5.74
CA ALA A 203 -10.73 -14.37 -4.57
C ALA A 203 -11.73 -14.71 -3.45
N ASP A 204 -12.68 -13.81 -3.14
CA ASP A 204 -13.76 -14.06 -2.18
C ASP A 204 -14.62 -15.27 -2.60
N LYS A 205 -15.01 -15.35 -3.88
CA LYS A 205 -15.77 -16.50 -4.40
C LYS A 205 -15.01 -17.81 -4.26
N LEU A 206 -13.70 -17.80 -4.53
CA LEU A 206 -12.87 -18.99 -4.44
C LEU A 206 -12.74 -19.47 -2.99
N ILE A 207 -12.55 -18.54 -2.05
CA ILE A 207 -12.50 -18.84 -0.62
C ILE A 207 -13.82 -19.41 -0.11
N ARG A 208 -14.96 -18.80 -0.48
CA ARG A 208 -16.28 -19.33 -0.09
C ARG A 208 -16.53 -20.73 -0.64
N TRP A 209 -16.01 -21.01 -1.84
CA TRP A 209 -16.11 -22.33 -2.45
C TRP A 209 -15.21 -23.38 -1.75
N GLU A 210 -13.96 -23.03 -1.44
CA GLU A 210 -13.05 -23.93 -0.68
C GLU A 210 -13.57 -24.21 0.73
N GLY A 211 -14.11 -23.19 1.41
CA GLY A 211 -14.74 -23.35 2.73
C GLY A 211 -15.94 -24.31 2.74
N ASN A 212 -16.63 -24.45 1.62
CA ASN A 212 -17.75 -25.38 1.45
C ASN A 212 -17.32 -26.81 1.06
N THR A 213 -16.06 -27.04 0.68
CA THR A 213 -15.56 -28.32 0.15
C THR A 213 -14.63 -29.06 1.13
N ASN A 214 -14.85 -28.88 2.44
CA ASN A 214 -14.02 -29.40 3.56
C ASN A 214 -12.60 -28.81 3.63
N GLY A 215 -12.27 -27.79 2.84
CA GLY A 215 -11.02 -27.03 2.99
C GLY A 215 -11.14 -26.01 4.11
N VAL A 216 -10.29 -26.09 5.13
CA VAL A 216 -10.16 -24.99 6.10
C VAL A 216 -9.47 -23.83 5.37
N VAL A 217 -10.25 -22.84 4.92
CA VAL A 217 -9.64 -21.58 4.49
C VAL A 217 -9.02 -20.94 5.72
N HIS A 218 -7.70 -20.83 5.70
CA HIS A 218 -6.93 -20.31 6.82
C HIS A 218 -7.34 -18.85 7.09
N GLY A 219 -7.69 -18.50 8.33
CA GLY A 219 -8.17 -17.16 8.70
C GLY A 219 -7.22 -16.02 8.29
N VAL A 220 -5.92 -16.32 8.11
CA VAL A 220 -4.92 -15.39 7.56
C VAL A 220 -5.25 -14.93 6.13
N VAL A 221 -5.78 -15.82 5.28
CA VAL A 221 -6.12 -15.46 3.89
C VAL A 221 -7.34 -14.55 3.84
N GLN A 222 -8.35 -14.83 4.68
CA GLN A 222 -9.53 -13.97 4.83
C GLN A 222 -9.15 -12.57 5.32
N ARG A 223 -8.26 -12.51 6.32
CA ARG A 223 -7.67 -11.25 6.78
C ARG A 223 -6.97 -10.52 5.64
N ALA A 224 -6.03 -11.16 4.95
CA ALA A 224 -5.29 -10.53 3.86
C ALA A 224 -6.22 -9.92 2.78
N LEU A 225 -7.27 -10.64 2.39
CA LEU A 225 -8.25 -10.12 1.44
C LEU A 225 -9.07 -8.95 1.99
N PHE A 226 -9.44 -8.98 3.27
CA PHE A 226 -10.16 -7.88 3.90
C PHE A 226 -9.35 -6.57 3.84
N TRP A 227 -8.08 -6.59 4.25
CA TRP A 227 -7.23 -5.39 4.17
C TRP A 227 -6.94 -4.98 2.73
N GLN A 228 -6.81 -5.93 1.80
CA GLN A 228 -6.66 -5.62 0.39
C GLN A 228 -7.90 -4.92 -0.19
N ASP A 229 -9.11 -5.39 0.14
CA ASP A 229 -10.37 -4.73 -0.25
C ASP A 229 -10.51 -3.35 0.38
N LEU A 230 -10.14 -3.24 1.66
CA LEU A 230 -10.16 -2.00 2.41
C LEU A 230 -9.25 -0.94 1.80
N TYR A 231 -7.99 -1.27 1.56
CA TYR A 231 -7.04 -0.33 0.95
C TYR A 231 -7.37 -0.05 -0.51
N GLY A 232 -7.87 -1.03 -1.27
CA GLY A 232 -8.35 -0.80 -2.63
C GLY A 232 -9.44 0.27 -2.67
N SER A 233 -10.38 0.20 -1.72
CA SER A 233 -11.44 1.20 -1.63
C SER A 233 -10.94 2.57 -1.19
N LEU A 234 -10.08 2.60 -0.16
CA LEU A 234 -9.54 3.85 0.37
C LEU A 234 -8.69 4.60 -0.68
N LEU A 235 -7.74 3.90 -1.30
CA LEU A 235 -6.71 4.48 -2.15
C LEU A 235 -7.18 4.72 -3.60
N ILE A 236 -7.94 3.77 -4.15
CA ILE A 236 -8.31 3.71 -5.58
C ILE A 236 -9.81 3.95 -5.77
N GLY A 237 -10.61 3.86 -4.70
CA GLY A 237 -12.04 4.05 -4.77
C GLY A 237 -12.80 2.81 -5.24
N THR A 238 -12.22 1.61 -5.17
CA THR A 238 -12.98 0.38 -5.51
C THR A 238 -14.21 0.24 -4.62
N THR A 239 -15.27 -0.35 -5.16
CA THR A 239 -16.44 -0.71 -4.35
C THR A 239 -16.03 -1.80 -3.36
N ARG A 240 -16.24 -1.54 -2.06
CA ARG A 240 -16.01 -2.54 -1.00
C ARG A 240 -16.88 -3.76 -1.21
N ILE A 241 -16.30 -4.93 -0.97
CA ILE A 241 -16.97 -6.23 -1.06
C ILE A 241 -17.01 -6.88 0.32
N LEU A 242 -15.96 -6.69 1.11
CA LEU A 242 -15.79 -7.25 2.44
C LEU A 242 -16.04 -6.16 3.49
N SER A 243 -16.90 -6.48 4.46
CA SER A 243 -17.23 -5.60 5.59
C SER A 243 -16.79 -6.26 6.90
N HIS A 244 -16.42 -5.43 7.88
CA HIS A 244 -16.15 -5.88 9.26
C HIS A 244 -17.33 -6.66 9.85
N GLU A 245 -18.56 -6.38 9.44
CA GLU A 245 -19.78 -7.09 9.86
C GLU A 245 -19.79 -8.58 9.46
N GLN A 246 -19.03 -8.95 8.43
CA GLN A 246 -18.94 -10.35 7.96
C GLN A 246 -18.03 -11.21 8.85
N PHE A 247 -17.36 -10.60 9.82
CA PHE A 247 -16.40 -11.23 10.73
C PHE A 247 -16.82 -10.97 12.18
N PRO A 248 -17.76 -11.77 12.73
CA PRO A 248 -18.24 -11.61 14.10
C PRO A 248 -17.12 -11.64 15.14
N GLU A 249 -16.04 -12.36 14.86
CA GLU A 249 -14.85 -12.43 15.69
C GLU A 249 -14.07 -11.10 15.76
N TRP A 250 -14.33 -10.15 14.86
CA TRP A 250 -13.74 -8.79 14.90
C TRP A 250 -14.67 -7.77 15.56
N CYS A 251 -15.86 -8.18 16.00
CA CYS A 251 -16.84 -7.27 16.58
C CYS A 251 -16.30 -6.59 17.84
N TRP A 252 -16.24 -5.25 17.79
CA TRP A 252 -15.75 -4.41 18.87
C TRP A 252 -16.53 -4.62 20.17
N ASP A 253 -17.85 -4.59 20.08
CA ASP A 253 -18.75 -4.68 21.25
C ASP A 253 -18.68 -6.06 21.93
N LEU A 254 -18.34 -7.11 21.18
CA LEU A 254 -18.14 -8.46 21.74
C LEU A 254 -16.78 -8.63 22.42
N LYS A 255 -15.77 -7.84 22.03
CA LYS A 255 -14.40 -7.95 22.57
C LYS A 255 -14.11 -6.97 23.70
N PHE A 256 -14.70 -5.79 23.63
CA PHE A 256 -14.53 -4.73 24.61
C PHE A 256 -15.89 -4.32 25.17
N PRO A 257 -16.56 -5.19 25.94
CA PRO A 257 -17.91 -4.94 26.47
C PRO A 257 -17.95 -3.80 27.51
N GLN A 258 -16.81 -3.17 27.82
CA GLN A 258 -16.74 -2.02 28.72
C GLN A 258 -17.24 -0.75 28.02
N THR A 259 -18.55 -0.63 27.92
CA THR A 259 -19.27 0.55 27.42
C THR A 259 -18.92 1.84 28.17
N SER A 260 -18.39 1.75 29.38
CA SER A 260 -17.94 2.90 30.20
C SER A 260 -16.71 3.63 29.65
N LEU A 261 -15.95 3.04 28.72
CA LEU A 261 -14.77 3.66 28.12
C LEU A 261 -15.05 4.31 26.76
N ARG A 262 -16.21 4.03 26.16
CA ARG A 262 -16.58 4.52 24.83
C ARG A 262 -17.03 5.98 24.89
N VAL A 263 -16.04 6.88 24.97
CA VAL A 263 -16.26 8.32 25.09
C VAL A 263 -15.60 9.03 23.91
N VAL A 264 -16.35 9.89 23.23
CA VAL A 264 -15.81 10.78 22.19
C VAL A 264 -14.81 11.74 22.85
N PRO A 265 -13.59 11.93 22.32
CA PRO A 265 -12.64 12.86 22.93
C PRO A 265 -13.20 14.28 23.04
N GLN A 266 -12.92 14.95 24.15
CA GLN A 266 -13.50 16.26 24.52
C GLN A 266 -13.32 17.31 23.41
N GLY A 267 -12.17 17.32 22.74
CA GLY A 267 -11.86 18.26 21.66
C GLY A 267 -12.79 18.13 20.45
N PHE A 268 -13.35 16.93 20.21
CA PHE A 268 -14.37 16.73 19.18
C PHE A 268 -15.79 17.07 19.67
N GLN A 269 -16.06 16.88 20.97
CA GLN A 269 -17.36 17.24 21.57
C GLN A 269 -17.58 18.77 21.58
N GLU A 270 -16.51 19.54 21.75
CA GLU A 270 -16.55 21.02 21.82
C GLU A 270 -16.79 21.69 20.44
N LEU A 271 -16.84 20.95 19.33
CA LEU A 271 -16.99 21.53 17.99
C LEU A 271 -18.45 21.86 17.67
N HIS A 272 -18.73 23.15 17.43
CA HIS A 272 -20.07 23.70 17.20
C HIS A 272 -20.81 23.15 15.97
N HIS A 273 -20.08 22.67 14.95
CA HIS A 273 -20.61 21.96 13.80
C HIS A 273 -20.42 20.46 14.01
N GLY A 274 -21.32 19.86 14.79
CA GLY A 274 -21.19 18.47 15.22
C GLY A 274 -20.91 17.53 14.04
N PHE A 275 -19.87 16.71 14.18
CA PHE A 275 -19.56 15.67 13.22
C PHE A 275 -20.71 14.65 13.10
N PRO A 276 -20.86 13.95 11.95
CA PRO A 276 -21.88 12.91 11.81
C PRO A 276 -21.74 11.82 12.87
N THR A 277 -22.86 11.34 13.41
CA THR A 277 -22.90 10.28 14.45
C THR A 277 -22.03 9.07 14.10
N PRO A 278 -22.06 8.53 12.85
CA PRO A 278 -21.20 7.41 12.50
C PRO A 278 -19.70 7.70 12.67
N PHE A 279 -19.27 8.94 12.46
CA PHE A 279 -17.88 9.34 12.68
C PHE A 279 -17.58 9.53 14.17
N THR A 280 -18.48 10.13 14.96
CA THR A 280 -18.26 10.27 16.41
C THR A 280 -18.16 8.91 17.11
N ASP A 281 -18.92 7.92 16.66
CA ASP A 281 -18.84 6.56 17.20
C ASP A 281 -17.47 5.91 16.91
N VAL A 282 -16.91 6.17 15.73
CA VAL A 282 -15.56 5.73 15.37
C VAL A 282 -14.51 6.41 16.25
N LEU A 283 -14.66 7.71 16.51
CA LEU A 283 -13.75 8.44 17.40
C LEU A 283 -13.79 7.90 18.82
N ALA A 284 -14.96 7.51 19.32
CA ALA A 284 -15.10 6.89 20.64
C ALA A 284 -14.45 5.50 20.71
N ASP A 285 -14.59 4.69 19.66
CA ASP A 285 -13.92 3.37 19.56
C ASP A 285 -12.40 3.54 19.56
N LEU A 286 -11.89 4.48 18.75
CA LEU A 286 -10.45 4.74 18.66
C LEU A 286 -9.88 5.30 19.96
N ASN A 287 -10.60 6.19 20.64
CA ASN A 287 -10.20 6.69 21.95
C ASN A 287 -10.12 5.55 22.98
N THR A 288 -11.08 4.63 22.96
CA THR A 288 -11.07 3.42 23.78
C THR A 288 -9.85 2.55 23.45
N ALA A 289 -9.52 2.37 22.16
CA ALA A 289 -8.34 1.64 21.72
C ALA A 289 -7.05 2.24 22.31
N CYS A 290 -6.90 3.56 22.24
CA CYS A 290 -5.74 4.28 22.77
C CYS A 290 -5.60 4.06 24.28
N ALA A 291 -6.70 4.23 25.03
CA ALA A 291 -6.70 4.06 26.48
C ALA A 291 -6.35 2.63 26.91
N LEU A 292 -6.85 1.62 26.19
CA LEU A 292 -6.52 0.21 26.45
C LEU A 292 -5.03 -0.09 26.23
N ILE A 293 -4.45 0.46 25.16
CA ILE A 293 -3.01 0.29 24.86
C ILE A 293 -2.17 0.93 25.96
N ASP A 294 -2.48 2.16 26.35
CA ASP A 294 -1.73 2.87 27.38
C ASP A 294 -1.86 2.19 28.75
N ASP A 295 -3.04 1.66 29.10
CA ASP A 295 -3.26 0.93 30.35
C ASP A 295 -2.50 -0.40 30.42
N GLU A 296 -2.53 -1.19 29.34
CA GLU A 296 -1.81 -2.46 29.29
C GLU A 296 -0.28 -2.27 29.31
N ARG A 297 0.21 -1.18 28.70
CA ARG A 297 1.62 -0.79 28.80
C ARG A 297 2.01 -0.35 30.21
N ARG A 298 1.14 0.42 30.89
CA ARG A 298 1.36 0.83 32.29
C ARG A 298 1.44 -0.38 33.23
N LYS A 299 0.73 -1.46 32.93
CA LYS A 299 0.78 -2.74 33.67
C LYS A 299 2.04 -3.57 33.39
N GLY A 300 2.97 -3.10 32.55
CA GLY A 300 4.23 -3.79 32.26
C GLY A 300 4.11 -5.03 31.37
N ARG A 301 2.96 -5.23 30.71
CA ARG A 301 2.81 -6.34 29.75
C ARG A 301 3.62 -6.05 28.49
N SER A 302 4.45 -7.02 28.13
CA SER A 302 5.66 -6.75 27.35
C SER A 302 5.49 -6.86 25.83
N SER A 303 4.33 -7.25 25.30
CA SER A 303 4.17 -7.30 23.83
C SER A 303 2.82 -6.81 23.33
N LEU A 304 2.85 -5.97 22.28
CA LEU A 304 1.68 -5.62 21.48
C LEU A 304 1.08 -6.84 20.76
N TYR A 305 1.81 -7.96 20.68
CA TYR A 305 1.31 -9.22 20.14
C TYR A 305 0.32 -9.92 21.10
N GLU A 306 0.35 -9.62 22.41
CA GLU A 306 -0.64 -10.11 23.37
C GLU A 306 -1.96 -9.31 23.32
N LEU A 307 -1.87 -8.04 22.96
CA LEU A 307 -3.03 -7.22 22.64
C LEU A 307 -3.44 -7.47 21.18
N ARG A 308 -4.47 -8.28 20.96
CA ARG A 308 -5.12 -8.47 19.65
C ARG A 308 -5.87 -7.20 19.17
N ILE A 309 -5.13 -6.10 19.02
CA ILE A 309 -5.59 -4.80 18.49
C ILE A 309 -5.91 -4.92 17.01
N ASP A 310 -5.37 -5.92 16.33
CA ASP A 310 -5.55 -6.18 14.91
C ASP A 310 -7.03 -6.30 14.51
N ASP A 311 -7.85 -6.89 15.37
CA ASP A 311 -9.31 -7.00 15.18
C ASP A 311 -10.03 -5.68 15.45
N ALA A 312 -9.61 -4.96 16.50
CA ALA A 312 -10.08 -3.61 16.84
C ALA A 312 -9.77 -2.59 15.71
N GLN A 313 -8.57 -2.68 15.17
CA GLN A 313 -8.09 -1.90 14.04
C GLN A 313 -8.91 -2.22 12.79
N ALA A 314 -9.14 -3.50 12.47
CA ALA A 314 -9.99 -3.91 11.34
C ALA A 314 -11.38 -3.25 11.41
N TRP A 315 -11.99 -3.28 12.59
CA TRP A 315 -13.29 -2.69 12.86
C TRP A 315 -13.30 -1.18 12.60
N ILE A 316 -12.39 -0.44 13.23
CA ILE A 316 -12.29 1.01 13.11
C ILE A 316 -11.96 1.42 11.66
N GLU A 317 -10.93 0.83 11.06
CA GLU A 317 -10.49 1.14 9.69
C GLU A 317 -11.59 0.89 8.66
N SER A 318 -12.37 -0.19 8.83
CA SER A 318 -13.48 -0.47 7.91
C SER A 318 -14.56 0.59 7.98
N ARG A 319 -14.94 1.03 9.19
CA ARG A 319 -15.96 2.06 9.39
C ARG A 319 -15.49 3.41 8.82
N ILE A 320 -14.24 3.80 9.08
CA ILE A 320 -13.66 5.03 8.51
C ILE A 320 -13.66 4.97 6.98
N THR A 321 -13.28 3.83 6.40
CA THR A 321 -13.23 3.68 4.93
C THR A 321 -14.61 3.81 4.31
N ASN A 322 -15.65 3.28 4.95
CA ASN A 322 -17.04 3.45 4.51
C ASN A 322 -17.43 4.94 4.53
N LEU A 323 -17.11 5.66 5.61
CA LEU A 323 -17.39 7.10 5.73
C LEU A 323 -16.64 7.94 4.68
N VAL A 324 -15.39 7.59 4.37
CA VAL A 324 -14.62 8.23 3.28
C VAL A 324 -15.29 7.99 1.93
N ALA A 325 -15.76 6.77 1.66
CA ALA A 325 -16.44 6.45 0.42
C ALA A 325 -17.78 7.19 0.29
N GLU A 326 -18.56 7.26 1.36
CA GLU A 326 -19.82 8.03 1.44
C GLU A 326 -19.55 9.51 1.22
N TRP A 327 -18.60 10.11 1.93
CA TRP A 327 -18.25 11.52 1.82
C TRP A 327 -17.85 11.91 0.39
N ARG A 328 -17.04 11.08 -0.29
CA ARG A 328 -16.68 11.28 -1.71
C ARG A 328 -17.89 11.30 -2.64
N GLY A 329 -18.99 10.65 -2.26
CA GLY A 329 -20.25 10.62 -3.01
C GLY A 329 -21.16 11.82 -2.79
N VAL A 330 -21.01 12.56 -1.68
CA VAL A 330 -21.90 13.67 -1.30
C VAL A 330 -21.60 14.96 -2.09
N GLY A 331 -20.37 15.13 -2.58
CA GLY A 331 -19.99 16.27 -3.43
C GLY A 331 -19.91 17.63 -2.70
N VAL A 332 -19.96 17.62 -1.36
CA VAL A 332 -19.78 18.81 -0.52
C VAL A 332 -18.32 18.91 -0.07
N GLU A 333 -17.69 20.07 -0.30
CA GLU A 333 -16.32 20.32 0.15
C GLU A 333 -16.30 20.72 1.63
N ASP A 334 -15.95 19.77 2.50
CA ASP A 334 -15.56 20.03 3.89
C ASP A 334 -14.13 19.53 4.13
N PRO A 335 -13.13 20.42 4.07
CA PRO A 335 -11.72 20.05 4.19
C PRO A 335 -11.34 19.60 5.61
N LEU A 336 -12.01 20.12 6.64
CA LEU A 336 -11.74 19.73 8.03
C LEU A 336 -12.30 18.34 8.30
N TYR A 337 -13.49 18.03 7.77
CA TYR A 337 -14.05 16.70 7.89
C TYR A 337 -13.26 15.66 7.08
N GLU A 338 -12.88 15.97 5.83
CA GLU A 338 -12.02 15.09 5.02
C GLU A 338 -10.69 14.81 5.73
N ALA A 339 -10.01 15.86 6.20
CA ALA A 339 -8.76 15.71 6.94
C ALA A 339 -8.95 14.92 8.23
N SER A 340 -10.05 15.14 8.97
CA SER A 340 -10.36 14.40 10.19
C SER A 340 -10.56 12.91 9.93
N LEU A 341 -11.27 12.52 8.86
CA LEU A 341 -11.42 11.11 8.47
C LEU A 341 -10.06 10.47 8.18
N LEU A 342 -9.24 11.12 7.35
CA LEU A 342 -7.94 10.60 6.94
C LEU A 342 -6.94 10.53 8.10
N VAL A 343 -6.90 11.55 8.96
CA VAL A 343 -6.03 11.58 10.13
C VAL A 343 -6.50 10.59 11.20
N THR A 344 -7.81 10.36 11.34
CA THR A 344 -8.33 9.31 12.24
C THR A 344 -7.88 7.93 11.76
N PHE A 345 -7.95 7.66 10.46
CA PHE A 345 -7.40 6.43 9.86
C PHE A 345 -5.90 6.31 10.16
N TYR A 346 -5.17 7.41 9.94
CA TYR A 346 -3.73 7.50 10.14
C TYR A 346 -3.32 7.23 11.60
N CYS A 347 -4.05 7.77 12.57
CA CYS A 347 -3.86 7.50 13.99
C CYS A 347 -4.16 6.05 14.35
N THR A 348 -5.28 5.50 13.86
CA THR A 348 -5.67 4.09 14.09
C THR A 348 -4.56 3.14 13.68
N TYR A 349 -3.99 3.38 12.51
CA TYR A 349 -2.90 2.55 11.98
C TYR A 349 -1.61 2.70 12.79
N ASN A 350 -1.32 3.90 13.31
CA ASN A 350 -0.15 4.14 14.16
C ASN A 350 -0.26 3.52 15.56
N LEU A 351 -1.41 2.98 15.96
CA LEU A 351 -1.54 2.26 17.23
C LEU A 351 -0.88 0.87 17.20
N SER A 352 -0.84 0.20 16.04
CA SER A 352 -0.13 -1.08 15.86
C SER A 352 1.35 -0.85 15.52
N THR A 353 2.08 -0.27 16.48
CA THR A 353 3.52 0.01 16.38
C THR A 353 4.35 -1.29 16.38
N ALA A 354 4.65 -1.83 15.21
CA ALA A 354 5.84 -2.65 14.95
C ALA A 354 5.87 -3.14 13.50
N ILE A 355 4.69 -3.43 12.93
CA ILE A 355 4.65 -4.21 11.70
C ILE A 355 4.68 -3.29 10.51
N TRP A 356 3.81 -2.31 10.47
CA TRP A 356 3.53 -1.62 9.20
C TRP A 356 4.16 -0.22 9.09
N GLU A 357 5.26 0.00 9.79
CA GLU A 357 5.96 1.28 9.74
C GLU A 357 6.53 1.53 8.34
N GLY A 358 6.13 2.64 7.71
CA GLY A 358 6.61 3.03 6.37
C GLY A 358 5.63 2.75 5.21
N CYS A 359 4.46 2.19 5.51
CA CYS A 359 3.47 1.80 4.50
C CYS A 359 3.00 2.92 3.58
N TYR A 360 2.83 2.61 2.29
CA TYR A 360 2.30 3.54 1.30
C TYR A 360 0.94 4.17 1.71
N VAL A 361 0.07 3.39 2.38
CA VAL A 361 -1.26 3.83 2.83
C VAL A 361 -1.16 5.04 3.77
N LEU A 362 -0.26 4.97 4.75
CA LEU A 362 -0.02 6.03 5.74
C LEU A 362 0.38 7.34 5.06
N GLU A 363 1.36 7.27 4.17
CA GLU A 363 1.84 8.42 3.41
C GLU A 363 0.81 8.94 2.39
N TRP A 364 -0.11 8.08 1.93
CA TRP A 364 -1.23 8.51 1.11
C TRP A 364 -2.26 9.29 1.96
N CYS A 365 -2.64 8.79 3.15
CA CYS A 365 -3.57 9.50 4.04
C CYS A 365 -3.03 10.86 4.46
N ALA A 366 -1.78 10.91 4.92
CA ALA A 366 -1.12 12.14 5.34
C ALA A 366 -1.08 13.20 4.23
N ARG A 367 -0.63 12.84 3.01
CA ARG A 367 -0.58 13.77 1.88
C ARG A 367 -1.96 14.26 1.44
N ASN A 368 -2.98 13.40 1.45
CA ASN A 368 -4.32 13.81 1.04
C ASN A 368 -4.97 14.70 2.11
N ALA A 369 -4.74 14.44 3.41
CA ALA A 369 -5.15 15.33 4.48
C ALA A 369 -4.48 16.71 4.36
N LEU A 370 -3.16 16.77 4.17
CA LEU A 370 -2.45 18.03 3.93
C LEU A 370 -2.98 18.76 2.70
N ARG A 371 -3.28 18.03 1.62
CA ARG A 371 -3.85 18.59 0.41
C ARG A 371 -5.24 19.18 0.66
N ALA A 372 -6.10 18.49 1.42
CA ALA A 372 -7.42 18.99 1.80
C ALA A 372 -7.29 20.31 2.56
N LEU A 373 -6.37 20.38 3.55
CA LEU A 373 -6.10 21.58 4.33
C LEU A 373 -5.48 22.72 3.50
N SER A 374 -4.55 22.39 2.59
CA SER A 374 -3.83 23.37 1.75
C SER A 374 -4.70 23.99 0.64
N LYS A 375 -5.65 23.22 0.09
CA LYS A 375 -6.46 23.64 -1.07
C LYS A 375 -7.66 24.54 -0.69
N THR A 376 -7.83 24.83 0.59
CA THR A 376 -8.99 25.57 1.07
C THR A 376 -9.00 27.01 0.54
N LYS A 377 -9.91 27.31 -0.39
CA LYS A 377 -10.23 28.70 -0.80
C LYS A 377 -10.80 29.50 0.37
N ASN A 378 -11.48 28.82 1.30
CA ASN A 378 -11.99 29.36 2.56
C ASN A 378 -11.05 29.04 3.72
N ARG A 379 -9.97 29.81 3.86
CA ARG A 379 -9.08 29.75 5.05
C ARG A 379 -9.82 30.04 6.35
N THR A 380 -10.95 30.73 6.27
CA THR A 380 -11.85 31.06 7.39
C THR A 380 -12.38 29.80 8.07
N ILE A 381 -12.85 28.80 7.31
CA ILE A 381 -13.42 27.55 7.87
C ILE A 381 -12.37 26.80 8.70
N CYS A 382 -11.14 26.67 8.20
CA CYS A 382 -10.06 26.04 8.96
C CYS A 382 -9.68 26.84 10.22
N SER A 383 -9.87 28.16 10.19
CA SER A 383 -9.54 29.05 11.30
C SER A 383 -10.63 29.11 12.38
N GLU A 384 -11.85 28.64 12.10
CA GLU A 384 -12.95 28.55 13.07
C GLU A 384 -12.70 27.50 14.17
N SER A 385 -11.88 26.50 13.88
CA SER A 385 -11.54 25.40 14.81
C SER A 385 -10.02 25.24 14.96
N PRO A 386 -9.32 26.23 15.57
CA PRO A 386 -7.86 26.27 15.58
C PRO A 386 -7.24 25.11 16.37
N LYS A 387 -7.92 24.61 17.41
CA LYS A 387 -7.49 23.43 18.18
C LYS A 387 -7.55 22.15 17.35
N LEU A 388 -8.60 21.96 16.56
CA LEU A 388 -8.73 20.82 15.65
C LEU A 388 -7.65 20.89 14.57
N LEU A 389 -7.46 22.06 13.96
CA LEU A 389 -6.42 22.27 12.96
C LEU A 389 -5.02 22.00 13.53
N THR A 390 -4.76 22.41 14.76
CA THR A 390 -3.52 22.10 15.49
C THR A 390 -3.35 20.59 15.60
N TRP A 391 -4.36 19.87 16.10
CA TRP A 391 -4.29 18.41 16.21
C TRP A 391 -4.04 17.74 14.85
N LEU A 392 -4.75 18.14 13.79
CA LEU A 392 -4.58 17.58 12.45
C LEU A 392 -3.13 17.74 11.94
N LEU A 393 -2.59 18.96 11.98
CA LEU A 393 -1.24 19.23 11.46
C LEU A 393 -0.15 18.56 12.30
N PHE A 394 -0.26 18.58 13.62
CA PHE A 394 0.68 17.89 14.50
C PHE A 394 0.59 16.37 14.35
N ALA A 395 -0.61 15.79 14.24
CA ALA A 395 -0.77 14.35 14.00
C ALA A 395 -0.15 13.92 12.67
N ILE A 396 -0.38 14.68 11.60
CA ILE A 396 0.20 14.39 10.29
C ILE A 396 1.74 14.47 10.36
N GLY A 397 2.28 15.57 10.88
CA GLY A 397 3.71 15.83 10.90
C GLY A 397 4.48 14.90 11.84
N ALA A 398 4.00 14.74 13.08
CA ALA A 398 4.66 13.93 14.10
C ALA A 398 4.72 12.44 13.73
N LEU A 399 3.66 11.90 13.14
CA LEU A 399 3.60 10.49 12.81
C LEU A 399 4.21 10.18 11.43
N ALA A 400 4.54 11.21 10.62
CA ALA A 400 5.10 11.01 9.28
C ALA A 400 6.53 10.48 9.32
N LYS A 401 6.79 9.47 8.49
CA LYS A 401 8.14 8.92 8.31
C LYS A 401 8.91 9.66 7.21
N LYS A 402 8.23 10.13 6.16
CA LYS A 402 8.88 10.92 5.10
C LYS A 402 9.10 12.35 5.53
N ARG A 403 10.35 12.81 5.39
CA ARG A 403 10.75 14.22 5.60
C ARG A 403 9.88 15.20 4.82
N GLU A 404 9.51 14.86 3.58
CA GLU A 404 8.65 15.72 2.75
C GLU A 404 7.30 16.01 3.42
N THR A 405 6.61 14.98 3.93
CA THR A 405 5.31 15.11 4.59
C THR A 405 5.44 15.93 5.89
N ARG A 406 6.53 15.74 6.64
CA ARG A 406 6.85 16.52 7.85
C ARG A 406 7.03 17.99 7.53
N LEU A 407 7.88 18.31 6.54
CA LEU A 407 8.13 19.68 6.10
C LEU A 407 6.86 20.38 5.58
N GLN A 408 6.02 19.68 4.82
CA GLN A 408 4.75 20.24 4.36
C GLN A 408 3.82 20.59 5.52
N SER A 409 3.77 19.76 6.56
CA SER A 409 3.00 20.07 7.77
C SER A 409 3.58 21.27 8.51
N SER A 410 4.91 21.30 8.73
CA SER A 410 5.61 22.44 9.35
C SER A 410 5.36 23.75 8.58
N LEU A 411 5.42 23.71 7.25
CA LEU A 411 5.14 24.88 6.40
C LEU A 411 3.70 25.39 6.61
N LEU A 412 2.70 24.52 6.70
CA LEU A 412 1.33 24.96 6.97
C LEU A 412 1.21 25.62 8.35
N ILE A 413 1.88 25.09 9.37
CA ILE A 413 1.89 25.64 10.73
C ILE A 413 2.60 27.01 10.77
N LEU A 414 3.84 27.07 10.26
CA LEU A 414 4.75 28.20 10.40
C LEU A 414 4.50 29.33 9.40
N SER A 415 3.89 29.05 8.26
CA SER A 415 3.61 30.07 7.23
C SER A 415 2.11 30.33 7.06
N THR A 416 1.34 29.32 6.67
CA THR A 416 -0.04 29.50 6.18
C THR A 416 -1.01 29.84 7.31
N TYR A 417 -0.87 29.17 8.45
CA TYR A 417 -1.73 29.34 9.61
C TYR A 417 -1.02 29.97 10.81
N ARG A 418 0.13 30.62 10.58
CA ARG A 418 0.97 31.21 11.64
C ARG A 418 0.18 32.13 12.58
N GLY A 419 -0.62 33.03 12.02
CA GLY A 419 -1.43 33.97 12.80
C GLY A 419 -2.49 33.29 13.67
N THR A 420 -3.00 32.14 13.23
CA THR A 420 -4.04 31.38 13.93
C THR A 420 -3.45 30.43 14.97
N LEU A 421 -2.28 29.83 14.69
CA LEU A 421 -1.76 28.70 15.47
C LEU A 421 -0.58 29.04 16.39
N SER A 422 0.17 30.13 16.16
CA SER A 422 1.38 30.51 16.91
C SER A 422 1.24 30.31 18.42
N HIS A 423 0.29 31.00 19.04
CA HIS A 423 0.03 30.94 20.49
C HIS A 423 -0.35 29.55 21.04
N LEU A 424 -0.79 28.61 20.20
CA LEU A 424 -1.23 27.28 20.62
C LEU A 424 -0.08 26.27 20.76
N HIS A 425 1.10 26.59 20.23
CA HIS A 425 2.25 25.68 20.23
C HIS A 425 3.56 26.32 20.72
N GLU A 426 3.51 27.50 21.36
CA GLU A 426 4.71 28.13 21.93
C GLU A 426 5.32 27.30 23.07
N ASP A 427 4.46 26.66 23.87
CA ASP A 427 4.84 25.81 25.00
C ASP A 427 4.37 24.37 24.79
N TRP A 428 5.24 23.42 25.09
CA TRP A 428 4.95 21.99 24.94
C TRP A 428 3.81 21.53 25.85
N LEU A 429 3.77 21.97 27.11
CA LEU A 429 2.73 21.51 28.04
C LEU A 429 1.34 21.98 27.62
N SER A 430 1.26 23.23 27.14
CA SER A 430 0.05 23.82 26.59
C SER A 430 -0.41 23.10 25.32
N LEU A 431 0.52 22.84 24.40
CA LEU A 431 0.25 22.06 23.19
C LEU A 431 -0.21 20.63 23.53
N LYS A 432 0.51 19.94 24.41
CA LYS A 432 0.18 18.58 24.87
C LYS A 432 -1.25 18.56 25.43
N GLY A 433 -1.62 19.54 26.25
CA GLY A 433 -2.97 19.66 26.80
C GLY A 433 -4.05 19.85 25.72
N ILE A 434 -3.74 20.48 24.60
CA ILE A 434 -4.65 20.57 23.44
C ILE A 434 -4.75 19.21 22.73
N LEU A 435 -3.61 18.59 22.43
CA LEU A 435 -3.55 17.33 21.68
C LEU A 435 -4.24 16.19 22.42
N GLN A 436 -4.10 16.12 23.75
CA GLN A 436 -4.74 15.13 24.61
C GLN A 436 -6.28 15.22 24.63
N LYS A 437 -6.86 16.35 24.20
CA LYS A 437 -8.31 16.46 24.07
C LYS A 437 -8.86 15.76 22.82
N PHE A 438 -8.00 15.41 21.87
CA PHE A 438 -8.37 14.69 20.65
C PHE A 438 -7.93 13.22 20.75
N ILE A 439 -7.61 12.57 19.62
CA ILE A 439 -7.05 11.20 19.65
C ILE A 439 -5.61 11.28 20.16
N TRP A 440 -5.34 10.56 21.25
CA TRP A 440 -4.05 10.54 21.91
C TRP A 440 -3.77 9.16 22.53
N SER A 441 -2.56 8.65 22.29
CA SER A 441 -1.98 7.56 23.07
C SER A 441 -0.61 7.99 23.57
N GLU A 442 -0.44 7.99 24.89
CA GLU A 442 0.81 8.36 25.55
C GLU A 442 1.96 7.50 25.05
N HIS A 443 1.72 6.19 24.90
CA HIS A 443 2.76 5.24 24.50
C HIS A 443 3.18 5.38 23.04
N THR A 444 2.23 5.55 22.12
CA THR A 444 2.52 5.46 20.68
C THR A 444 2.81 6.81 20.03
N MET A 445 2.35 7.91 20.65
CA MET A 445 2.34 9.24 20.05
C MET A 445 3.24 10.24 20.78
N GLU A 446 3.31 10.23 22.11
CA GLU A 446 3.89 11.37 22.86
C GLU A 446 5.30 11.77 22.41
N SER A 447 6.25 10.83 22.36
CA SER A 447 7.63 11.11 21.94
C SER A 447 7.70 11.73 20.55
N LYS A 448 6.94 11.16 19.61
CA LYS A 448 6.91 11.62 18.21
C LYS A 448 6.36 13.04 18.09
N TYR A 449 5.31 13.35 18.85
CA TYR A 449 4.75 14.70 18.89
C TYR A 449 5.71 15.70 19.52
N TYR A 450 6.42 15.32 20.59
CA TYR A 450 7.43 16.16 21.21
C TYR A 450 8.59 16.46 20.27
N GLU A 451 9.12 15.43 19.60
CA GLU A 451 10.21 15.56 18.62
C GLU A 451 9.82 16.51 17.49
N PHE A 452 8.62 16.35 16.93
CA PHE A 452 8.12 17.22 15.87
C PHE A 452 7.88 18.66 16.35
N TRP A 453 7.35 18.84 17.56
CA TRP A 453 7.23 20.17 18.17
C TRP A 453 8.59 20.84 18.33
N ALA A 454 9.60 20.12 18.84
CA ALA A 454 10.94 20.65 19.03
C ALA A 454 11.59 21.08 17.70
N GLU A 455 11.35 20.33 16.62
CA GLU A 455 11.79 20.72 15.27
C GLU A 455 11.13 22.01 14.79
N ILE A 456 9.81 22.15 14.97
CA ILE A 456 9.08 23.38 14.63
C ILE A 456 9.62 24.57 15.42
N GLN A 457 9.90 24.40 16.71
CA GLN A 457 10.47 25.47 17.54
C GLN A 457 11.87 25.88 17.05
N ALA A 458 12.70 24.91 16.64
CA ALA A 458 14.02 25.19 16.10
C ALA A 458 13.94 26.01 14.80
N GLU A 459 13.04 25.64 13.88
CA GLU A 459 12.78 26.38 12.64
C GLU A 459 12.16 27.77 12.88
N TRP A 460 11.34 27.91 13.92
CA TRP A 460 10.75 29.20 14.29
C TRP A 460 11.80 30.20 14.80
N ILE A 461 12.77 29.72 15.60
CA ILE A 461 13.84 30.55 16.18
C ILE A 461 14.89 30.93 15.11
N SER A 462 15.16 30.07 14.13
CA SER A 462 16.16 30.36 13.09
C SER A 462 15.70 31.41 12.07
N GLY A 463 14.40 31.69 11.97
CA GLY A 463 13.86 32.70 11.05
C GLY A 463 13.94 32.32 9.56
N ASP A 464 14.38 31.11 9.25
CA ASP A 464 14.46 30.55 7.90
C ASP A 464 13.15 29.83 7.54
N VAL A 465 12.09 30.61 7.24
CA VAL A 465 10.85 30.09 6.62
C VAL A 465 10.42 30.98 5.47
#